data_AF-A0A090YLG2-F1
#
_entry.id   AF-A0A090YLG2-F1
#
_cell.length_a   1.000
_cell.length_b   1.000
_cell.length_c   1.000
_cell.angle_alpha   90.00
_cell.angle_beta   90.00
_cell.angle_gamma   90.00
#
_symmetry.space_group_name_H-M   'P 1'
#
loop_
_entity.id
_entity.type
_entity.pdbx_description
1 polymer ?
#
loop_
_entity_poly.entity_id
_entity_poly.type
_entity_poly.pdbx_seq_one_letter_code
_entity_poly.pdbx_strand_id
1 'polypeptide(L)'
;MYAYLLAEIRKWIPKYIIDRGYEYYEEGHVEDVEIHSNKVFAFVTGNARNYEVSIDLEDFTKSSCECPYENYCKHMAAVVYEIQSTGESKVEEQLNNLGKEELMVVLRRLLQSSKNVQIVEKMLKKGKL
;
A
#
# COMPACT_ATOMS: atom_id res chain seq x y z
N MET A 1 7.48 -5.31 0.52
CA MET A 1 6.76 -5.13 -0.76
C MET A 1 5.98 -3.83 -0.77
N TYR A 2 4.94 -3.67 0.06
CA TYR A 2 4.11 -2.45 0.00
C TYR A 2 4.82 -1.15 0.44
N ALA A 3 5.66 -1.23 1.49
CA ALA A 3 6.53 -0.11 1.88
C ALA A 3 7.52 0.34 0.80
N TYR A 4 7.91 -0.57 -0.11
CA TYR A 4 8.75 -0.23 -1.27
C TYR A 4 7.94 0.57 -2.30
N LEU A 5 6.74 0.11 -2.66
CA LEU A 5 5.88 0.82 -3.61
C LEU A 5 5.48 2.20 -3.12
N LEU A 6 5.20 2.37 -1.82
CA LEU A 6 4.96 3.69 -1.22
C LEU A 6 6.17 4.63 -1.35
N ALA A 7 7.40 4.10 -1.32
CA ALA A 7 8.60 4.89 -1.54
C ALA A 7 8.76 5.23 -3.03
N GLU A 8 8.51 4.28 -3.92
CA GLU A 8 8.62 4.49 -5.37
C GLU A 8 7.59 5.48 -5.90
N ILE A 9 6.33 5.44 -5.46
CA ILE A 9 5.36 6.47 -5.89
C ILE A 9 5.79 7.86 -5.43
N ARG A 10 6.36 8.01 -4.22
CA ARG A 10 6.87 9.31 -3.72
C ARG A 10 8.10 9.80 -4.48
N LYS A 11 8.86 8.88 -5.07
CA LYS A 11 10.06 9.18 -5.86
C LYS A 11 9.71 9.59 -7.29
N TRP A 12 8.77 8.90 -7.92
CA TRP A 12 8.48 9.05 -9.35
C TRP A 12 7.25 9.90 -9.67
N ILE A 13 6.31 10.04 -8.73
CA ILE A 13 5.05 10.75 -8.95
C ILE A 13 5.09 12.09 -8.21
N PRO A 14 4.76 13.22 -8.88
CA PRO A 14 4.63 14.50 -8.20
C PRO A 14 3.59 14.43 -7.07
N LYS A 15 3.88 15.09 -5.94
CA LYS A 15 3.04 15.01 -4.73
C LYS A 15 1.56 15.30 -5.02
N TYR A 16 1.23 16.34 -5.79
CA TYR A 16 -0.15 16.69 -6.09
C TYR A 16 -0.90 15.61 -6.91
N ILE A 17 -0.20 14.77 -7.67
CA ILE A 17 -0.79 13.61 -8.37
C ILE A 17 -0.97 12.44 -7.39
N ILE A 18 -0.03 12.23 -6.46
CA ILE A 18 -0.17 11.24 -5.38
C ILE A 18 -1.38 11.56 -4.51
N ASP A 19 -1.55 12.83 -4.13
CA ASP A 19 -2.66 13.28 -3.29
C ASP A 19 -4.01 12.96 -3.97
N ARG A 20 -4.11 13.19 -5.29
CA ARG A 20 -5.29 12.75 -6.07
C ARG A 20 -5.43 11.24 -6.18
N GLY A 21 -4.33 10.50 -6.19
CA GLY A 21 -4.37 9.05 -6.14
C GLY A 21 -4.92 8.53 -4.81
N TYR A 22 -4.56 9.20 -3.72
CA TYR A 22 -5.11 8.92 -2.40
C TYR A 22 -6.60 9.21 -2.33
N GLU A 23 -7.06 10.34 -2.89
CA GLU A 23 -8.51 10.64 -3.04
C GLU A 23 -9.24 9.52 -3.79
N TYR A 24 -8.66 9.03 -4.90
CA TYR A 24 -9.28 7.97 -5.69
C TYR A 24 -9.40 6.64 -4.93
N TYR A 25 -8.40 6.33 -4.11
CA TYR A 25 -8.44 5.17 -3.20
C TYR A 25 -9.53 5.35 -2.13
N GLU A 26 -9.56 6.48 -1.43
CA GLU A 26 -10.54 6.75 -0.37
C GLU A 26 -11.99 6.74 -0.88
N GLU A 27 -12.20 7.20 -2.11
CA GLU A 27 -13.51 7.20 -2.77
C GLU A 27 -13.89 5.82 -3.36
N GLY A 28 -13.02 4.81 -3.27
CA GLY A 28 -13.31 3.45 -3.71
C GLY A 28 -13.31 3.25 -5.23
N HIS A 29 -12.53 4.04 -5.99
CA HIS A 29 -12.47 3.91 -7.46
C HIS A 29 -11.63 2.72 -7.95
N VAL A 30 -10.96 1.99 -7.06
CA VAL A 30 -10.12 0.84 -7.42
C VAL A 30 -10.93 -0.44 -7.30
N GLU A 31 -11.07 -1.17 -8.40
CA GLU A 31 -11.91 -2.36 -8.54
C GLU A 31 -11.10 -3.53 -9.14
N ASP A 32 -11.59 -4.76 -8.96
CA ASP A 32 -11.06 -6.00 -9.55
C ASP A 32 -9.55 -6.17 -9.38
N VAL A 33 -9.07 -5.99 -8.14
CA VAL A 33 -7.65 -6.12 -7.82
C VAL A 33 -7.23 -7.59 -7.85
N GLU A 34 -6.38 -7.93 -8.81
CA GLU A 34 -5.79 -9.26 -8.97
C GLU A 34 -4.27 -9.20 -8.81
N ILE A 35 -3.72 -10.17 -8.08
CA ILE A 35 -2.26 -10.29 -7.88
C ILE A 35 -1.80 -11.58 -8.53
N HIS A 36 -0.96 -11.46 -9.55
CA HIS A 36 -0.40 -12.58 -10.29
C HIS A 36 1.11 -12.46 -10.40
N SER A 37 1.83 -13.47 -9.93
CA SER A 37 3.31 -13.50 -9.92
C SER A 37 3.90 -12.27 -9.22
N ASN A 38 4.48 -11.33 -9.98
CA ASN A 38 5.10 -10.11 -9.47
C ASN A 38 4.35 -8.84 -9.90
N LYS A 39 3.09 -8.95 -10.33
CA LYS A 39 2.28 -7.81 -10.77
C LYS A 39 0.91 -7.77 -10.10
N VAL A 40 0.42 -6.56 -9.93
CA VAL A 40 -0.97 -6.26 -9.60
C VAL A 40 -1.65 -5.75 -10.85
N PHE A 41 -2.84 -6.26 -11.12
CA PHE A 41 -3.76 -5.76 -12.14
C PHE A 41 -5.00 -5.24 -11.42
N ALA A 42 -5.53 -4.12 -11.87
CA ALA A 42 -6.74 -3.53 -11.32
C ALA A 42 -7.42 -2.65 -12.37
N PHE A 43 -8.72 -2.45 -12.21
CA PHE A 43 -9.44 -1.39 -12.90
C PHE A 43 -9.57 -0.18 -11.98
N VAL A 44 -9.37 1.00 -12.54
CA VAL A 44 -9.62 2.25 -11.83
C VAL A 44 -10.66 3.07 -12.58
N THR A 45 -11.79 3.33 -11.92
CA THR A 45 -12.85 4.19 -12.44
C THR A 45 -12.32 5.60 -12.57
N GLY A 46 -12.32 6.11 -13.81
CA GLY A 46 -11.86 7.46 -14.13
C GLY A 46 -12.97 8.32 -14.69
N ASN A 47 -12.68 9.61 -14.91
CA ASN A 47 -13.69 10.58 -15.32
C ASN A 47 -14.36 10.29 -16.67
N ALA A 48 -13.66 9.59 -17.58
CA ALA A 48 -14.14 9.32 -18.94
C ALA A 48 -14.50 7.85 -19.16
N ARG A 49 -13.76 6.93 -18.52
CA ARG A 49 -13.91 5.48 -18.59
C ARG A 49 -13.13 4.82 -17.47
N ASN A 50 -13.27 3.51 -17.35
CA ASN A 50 -12.40 2.67 -16.52
C ASN A 50 -11.07 2.45 -17.25
N TYR A 51 -9.98 2.48 -16.48
CA TYR A 51 -8.62 2.29 -16.97
C TYR A 51 -8.00 1.04 -16.35
N GLU A 52 -7.41 0.20 -17.17
CA GLU A 52 -6.58 -0.89 -16.68
C GLU A 52 -5.25 -0.32 -16.14
N VAL A 53 -4.87 -0.80 -14.95
CA VAL A 53 -3.64 -0.43 -14.27
C VAL A 53 -2.85 -1.70 -13.97
N SER A 54 -1.56 -1.69 -14.28
CA SER A 54 -0.62 -2.73 -13.93
C SER A 54 0.51 -2.15 -13.07
N ILE A 55 0.69 -2.67 -11.86
CA ILE A 55 1.78 -2.30 -10.95
C ILE A 55 2.76 -3.45 -10.84
N ASP A 56 4.02 -3.20 -11.18
CA ASP A 56 5.11 -4.16 -10.97
C ASP A 56 5.62 -4.05 -9.52
N LEU A 57 5.60 -5.17 -8.80
CA LEU A 57 5.89 -5.23 -7.37
C LEU A 57 7.39 -5.15 -7.04
N GLU A 58 8.25 -5.33 -8.05
CA GLU A 58 9.71 -5.37 -7.90
C GLU A 58 10.38 -4.18 -8.57
N ASP A 59 9.88 -3.73 -9.71
CA ASP A 59 10.41 -2.62 -10.49
C ASP A 59 9.29 -1.67 -10.90
N PHE A 60 9.00 -0.69 -10.05
CA PHE A 60 7.91 0.26 -10.26
C PHE A 60 7.98 0.96 -11.63
N THR A 61 9.17 1.09 -12.22
CA THR A 61 9.32 1.76 -13.51
C THR A 61 8.64 1.02 -14.67
N LYS A 62 8.39 -0.28 -14.52
CA LYS A 62 7.66 -1.14 -15.47
C LYS A 62 6.13 -1.12 -15.28
N SER A 63 5.64 -0.35 -14.31
CA SER A 63 4.22 -0.18 -14.09
C SER A 63 3.60 0.67 -15.19
N SER A 64 2.33 0.43 -15.51
CA SER A 64 1.62 1.11 -16.59
C SER A 64 0.16 1.38 -16.25
N CYS A 65 -0.43 2.37 -16.92
CA CYS A 65 -1.85 2.64 -16.89
C CYS A 65 -2.30 3.06 -18.30
N GLU A 66 -3.46 2.59 -18.74
CA GLU A 66 -4.02 2.93 -20.06
C GLU A 66 -4.55 4.37 -20.18
N CYS A 67 -4.49 5.16 -19.11
CA CYS A 67 -5.02 6.51 -19.13
C CYS A 67 -4.17 7.41 -20.02
N PRO A 68 -4.76 8.48 -20.62
CA PRO A 68 -4.06 9.35 -21.57
C PRO A 68 -2.97 10.23 -20.92
N TYR A 69 -2.70 10.07 -19.63
CA TYR A 69 -1.65 10.81 -18.94
C TYR A 69 -0.30 10.18 -19.26
N GLU A 70 0.62 10.94 -19.86
CA GLU A 70 1.87 10.44 -20.46
C GLU A 70 2.93 9.88 -19.47
N ASN A 71 2.63 9.83 -18.17
CA ASN A 71 3.55 9.44 -17.11
C ASN A 71 2.84 8.63 -16.01
N TYR A 72 3.52 8.38 -14.89
CA TYR A 72 2.91 7.82 -13.69
C TYR A 72 1.76 8.70 -13.19
N CYS A 73 0.55 8.12 -13.18
CA CYS A 73 -0.68 8.85 -12.97
C CYS A 73 -1.29 8.57 -11.59
N LYS A 74 -2.35 9.33 -11.26
CA LYS A 74 -3.10 9.15 -10.01
C LYS A 74 -3.71 7.75 -9.85
N HIS A 75 -4.10 7.09 -10.95
CA HIS A 75 -4.68 5.74 -10.87
C HIS A 75 -3.66 4.72 -10.37
N MET A 76 -2.39 4.85 -10.78
CA MET A 76 -1.31 3.98 -10.30
C MET A 76 -1.05 4.19 -8.81
N ALA A 77 -1.07 5.45 -8.35
CA ALA A 77 -0.98 5.76 -6.93
C ALA A 77 -2.17 5.19 -6.15
N ALA A 78 -3.39 5.29 -6.67
CA ALA A 78 -4.60 4.71 -6.06
C ALA A 78 -4.48 3.20 -5.87
N VAL A 79 -4.02 2.47 -6.91
CA VAL A 79 -3.81 1.01 -6.81
C VAL A 79 -2.75 0.67 -5.75
N VAL A 80 -1.67 1.45 -5.66
CA VAL A 80 -0.65 1.24 -4.62
C VAL A 80 -1.20 1.45 -3.21
N TYR A 81 -2.09 2.44 -3.02
CA TYR A 81 -2.78 2.63 -1.73
C TYR A 81 -3.75 1.50 -1.42
N GLU A 82 -4.53 1.05 -2.40
CA GLU A 82 -5.48 -0.05 -2.25
C GLU A 82 -4.80 -1.35 -1.78
N ILE A 83 -3.72 -1.75 -2.45
CA ILE A 83 -3.00 -2.98 -2.07
C ILE A 83 -2.26 -2.86 -0.72
N GLN A 84 -1.82 -1.65 -0.34
CA GLN A 84 -1.25 -1.40 0.98
C GLN A 84 -2.33 -1.59 2.04
N SER A 85 -3.49 -0.95 1.87
CA SER A 85 -4.63 -1.03 2.79
C SER A 85 -5.12 -2.46 2.93
N THR A 86 -5.36 -3.15 1.81
CA THR A 86 -5.77 -4.57 1.82
C THR A 86 -4.75 -5.46 2.52
N GLY A 87 -3.44 -5.20 2.35
CA GLY A 87 -2.37 -5.92 3.04
C GLY A 87 -2.41 -5.69 4.56
N GLU A 88 -2.65 -4.47 5.01
CA GLU A 88 -2.79 -4.12 6.43
C GLU A 88 -4.01 -4.80 7.05
N SER A 89 -5.18 -4.71 6.41
CA SER A 89 -6.41 -5.32 6.92
C SER A 89 -6.30 -6.85 7.05
N LYS A 90 -5.65 -7.52 6.10
CA LYS A 90 -5.41 -8.97 6.18
C LYS A 90 -4.52 -9.36 7.36
N VAL A 91 -3.48 -8.58 7.62
CA VAL A 91 -2.61 -8.81 8.78
C VAL A 91 -3.38 -8.53 10.07
N GLU A 92 -4.16 -7.45 10.12
CA GLU A 92 -4.99 -7.11 11.28
C GLU A 92 -6.01 -8.21 11.60
N GLU A 93 -6.72 -8.73 10.60
CA GLU A 93 -7.64 -9.85 10.76
C GLU A 93 -6.94 -11.09 11.35
N GLN A 94 -5.75 -11.43 10.84
CA GLN A 94 -4.96 -12.54 11.38
C GLN A 94 -4.53 -12.28 12.83
N LEU A 95 -4.08 -11.06 13.15
CA LEU A 95 -3.67 -10.69 14.50
C LEU A 95 -4.83 -10.71 15.49
N ASN A 96 -6.03 -10.31 15.08
CA ASN A 96 -7.24 -10.32 15.91
C ASN A 96 -7.67 -11.74 16.31
N ASN A 97 -7.24 -12.75 15.57
CA ASN A 97 -7.50 -14.16 15.88
C ASN A 97 -6.44 -14.79 16.82
N LEU A 98 -5.39 -14.06 17.19
CA LEU A 98 -4.32 -14.57 18.06
C LEU A 98 -4.57 -14.27 19.54
N GLY A 99 -4.19 -15.22 20.40
CA GLY A 99 -4.14 -15.00 21.85
C GLY A 99 -2.96 -14.11 22.26
N LYS A 100 -3.02 -13.60 23.50
CA LYS A 100 -1.96 -12.74 24.07
C LYS A 100 -0.56 -13.34 23.93
N GLU A 101 -0.40 -14.63 24.23
CA GLU A 101 0.92 -15.27 24.20
C GLU A 101 1.47 -15.42 22.78
N GLU A 102 0.60 -15.68 21.80
CA GLU A 102 0.99 -15.75 20.38
C GLU A 102 1.38 -14.36 19.85
N LEU A 103 0.61 -13.32 20.21
CA LEU A 103 0.95 -11.93 19.93
C LEU A 103 2.31 -11.55 20.54
N MET A 104 2.58 -11.99 21.78
CA MET A 104 3.89 -11.75 22.41
C MET A 104 5.03 -12.43 21.66
N VAL A 105 4.81 -13.60 21.07
CA VAL A 105 5.81 -14.26 20.21
C VAL A 105 6.08 -13.42 18.96
N VAL A 106 5.03 -12.93 18.28
CA VAL A 106 5.18 -12.06 17.09
C VAL A 106 5.94 -10.78 17.45
N LEU A 107 5.54 -10.11 18.54
CA LEU A 107 6.19 -8.88 18.99
C LEU A 107 7.67 -9.09 19.33
N ARG A 108 8.00 -10.18 20.05
CA ARG A 108 9.41 -10.51 20.37
C ARG A 108 10.25 -10.73 19.13
N ARG A 109 9.70 -11.37 18.09
CA ARG A 109 10.40 -11.52 16.80
C ARG A 109 10.64 -10.17 16.13
N LEU A 110 9.63 -9.29 16.09
CA LEU A 110 9.77 -7.95 15.52
C LEU A 110 10.79 -7.09 16.26
N LEU A 111 10.88 -7.20 17.59
CA LEU A 111 11.82 -6.48 18.44
C LEU A 111 13.28 -6.90 18.26
N GLN A 112 13.57 -7.93 17.45
CA GLN A 112 14.95 -8.24 17.04
C GLN A 112 15.55 -7.15 16.13
N SER A 113 14.71 -6.30 15.52
CA SER A 113 15.16 -5.12 14.76
C SER A 113 15.29 -3.89 15.67
N SER A 114 16.47 -3.28 15.71
CA SER A 114 16.73 -2.05 16.49
C SER A 114 15.76 -0.92 16.14
N LYS A 115 15.37 -0.79 14.86
CA LYS A 115 14.38 0.19 14.42
C LYS A 115 13.02 -0.02 15.09
N ASN A 116 12.59 -1.27 15.24
CA ASN A 116 11.31 -1.61 15.86
C ASN A 116 11.34 -1.35 17.37
N VAL A 117 12.46 -1.64 18.04
CA VAL A 117 12.66 -1.31 19.47
C VAL A 117 12.45 0.18 19.71
N GLN A 118 13.11 1.04 18.92
CA GLN A 118 12.98 2.49 19.05
C GLN A 118 11.55 2.99 18.81
N ILE A 119 10.80 2.34 17.92
CA ILE A 119 9.39 2.69 17.65
C ILE A 119 8.53 2.35 18.86
N VAL A 120 8.64 1.13 19.38
CA VAL A 120 7.84 0.65 20.52
C VAL A 120 8.16 1.45 21.80
N GLU A 121 9.42 1.76 22.06
CA GLU A 121 9.82 2.63 23.17
C GLU A 121 9.14 4.01 23.10
N LYS A 122 9.09 4.61 21.92
CA LYS A 122 8.42 5.91 21.71
C LYS A 122 6.92 5.82 21.92
N MET A 123 6.27 4.72 21.53
CA MET A 123 4.84 4.50 21.74
C MET A 123 4.51 4.38 23.23
N LEU A 124 5.26 3.56 23.97
CA LEU A 124 5.08 3.36 25.41
C LEU A 124 5.31 4.65 26.22
N LYS A 125 6.36 5.42 25.88
CA LYS A 125 6.64 6.71 26.54
C LYS A 125 5.55 7.76 26.33
N LYS A 126 4.79 7.68 25.23
CA LYS A 126 3.70 8.62 24.92
C LYS A 126 2.38 8.26 25.59
N GLY A 127 2.28 7.16 26.34
CA GLY A 127 1.05 6.72 26.99
C GLY A 127 -0.12 6.46 26.02
N LYS A 128 0.18 6.13 24.76
CA LYS A 128 -0.80 5.97 23.67
C LYS A 128 -1.21 4.51 23.43
N LEU A 129 -1.29 3.70 24.49
CA LEU A 129 -1.84 2.35 24.44
C LEU A 129 -3.01 2.25 25.40
#